data_AF-A0AAN8RV44-F1
#
_entry.id   AF-A0AAN8RV44-F1
#
_cell.length_a   1.000
_cell.length_b   1.000
_cell.length_c   1.000
_cell.angle_alpha   90.00
_cell.angle_beta   90.00
_cell.angle_gamma   90.00
#
_symmetry.space_group_name_H-M   'P 1'
#
loop_
_entity.id
_entity.type
_entity.pdbx_description
1 polymer ?
#
loop_
_entity_poly.entity_id
_entity_poly.type
_entity_poly.pdbx_seq_one_letter_code
_entity_poly.pdbx_strand_id
1 'polypeptide(L)'
;MLIGLHYYIAGVFGGPGIGDIRSRLVRLVPDDTEDEERLRIKGLLNYRLPPSAEAARHEWNLIVEGTHQNWDGIPSEKKELLRSFFILVAGEITKRTRPTSTFNFQLASLGNLFITGCRLFFGSLESAIFLFRSICGVPEYTHVIPALNSNFSHHIAAGLTDGTVIAGQNQISHPSEEPAAGNHLVPMTGNQALLEVTAQLKNSSIIPRSTSGPAFGSTTPLNPGFSTPVAYLHDHDEVEDANLPGSLPALRRGNIVFTKEEEAELPARIQRVWYINPYGQEIRPPANSKSLAAIRSAETLVYSIGSLYTSIIPCLILRGMGEAIATSCKHKVLILNGSFDREIGPGTTFTALDFIKAIVSACIESRGIIAGEPGFEQLTAETEYKKYITHVLYLEGDDVPKVDTAKFKSLGIECWRIAGKKNEKGRGCLFEMSGLGQALDMIRGRKRSPKQRRSTVDSTRMQFLPVLEA
;
A
#
# COMPACT_ATOMS: atom_id res chain seq x y z
N MET A 1 -3.93 -10.02 4.24
CA MET A 1 -4.35 -8.74 3.62
C MET A 1 -4.15 -8.88 2.12
N LEU A 2 -5.25 -9.09 1.39
CA LEU A 2 -5.27 -9.33 -0.06
C LEU A 2 -5.13 -7.98 -0.79
N ILE A 3 -3.96 -7.76 -1.38
CA ILE A 3 -3.54 -6.49 -2.03
C ILE A 3 -4.12 -6.38 -3.45
N GLY A 4 -4.46 -7.51 -4.06
CA GLY A 4 -4.91 -7.64 -5.43
C GLY A 4 -6.02 -6.76 -5.95
N LEU A 5 -7.15 -6.76 -5.27
CA LEU A 5 -8.34 -6.14 -5.82
C LEU A 5 -8.33 -4.60 -5.81
N HIS A 6 -7.32 -3.98 -5.20
CA HIS A 6 -7.11 -2.53 -5.28
C HIS A 6 -6.73 -2.08 -6.69
N TYR A 7 -5.99 -2.93 -7.41
CA TYR A 7 -5.56 -2.67 -8.78
C TYR A 7 -6.72 -2.70 -9.75
N TYR A 8 -7.69 -3.60 -9.55
CA TYR A 8 -8.85 -3.69 -10.42
C TYR A 8 -9.72 -2.43 -10.36
N ILE A 9 -9.90 -1.84 -9.17
CA ILE A 9 -10.60 -0.56 -9.01
C ILE A 9 -9.80 0.57 -9.70
N ALA A 10 -8.48 0.61 -9.54
CA ALA A 10 -7.65 1.60 -10.21
C ALA A 10 -7.62 1.43 -11.75
N GLY A 11 -7.66 0.21 -12.27
CA GLY A 11 -7.71 -0.11 -13.71
C GLY A 11 -9.06 0.20 -14.35
N VAL A 12 -10.15 0.18 -13.57
CA VAL A 12 -11.49 0.51 -14.09
C VAL A 12 -11.81 1.99 -13.96
N PHE A 13 -11.54 2.61 -12.80
CA PHE A 13 -11.93 4.01 -12.54
C PHE A 13 -10.78 5.00 -12.72
N GLY A 14 -9.56 4.52 -12.95
CA GLY A 14 -8.34 5.32 -12.82
C GLY A 14 -8.06 5.74 -11.38
N GLY A 15 -6.84 6.18 -11.11
CA GLY A 15 -6.50 6.87 -9.88
C GLY A 15 -5.69 6.06 -8.87
N PRO A 16 -5.40 6.65 -7.70
CA PRO A 16 -4.43 6.11 -6.77
C PRO A 16 -4.90 4.80 -6.12
N GLY A 17 -3.94 3.98 -5.68
CA GLY A 17 -4.22 2.79 -4.87
C GLY A 17 -4.84 3.17 -3.52
N ILE A 18 -6.16 3.03 -3.39
CA ILE A 18 -6.93 3.44 -2.19
C ILE A 18 -6.84 2.42 -1.04
N GLY A 19 -6.39 1.20 -1.34
CA GLY A 19 -6.46 0.05 -0.42
C GLY A 19 -5.81 0.23 0.94
N ASP A 20 -4.60 0.78 0.94
CA ASP A 20 -3.82 1.02 2.15
C ASP A 20 -4.44 2.17 2.95
N ILE A 21 -4.88 3.23 2.28
CA ILE A 21 -5.59 4.36 2.91
C ILE A 21 -6.85 3.87 3.62
N ARG A 22 -7.71 3.10 2.92
CA ARG A 22 -8.91 2.49 3.52
C ARG A 22 -8.54 1.64 4.73
N SER A 23 -7.53 0.78 4.61
CA SER A 23 -7.13 -0.13 5.66
C SER A 23 -6.57 0.58 6.90
N ARG A 24 -5.92 1.75 6.73
CA ARG A 24 -5.49 2.61 7.84
C ARG A 24 -6.69 3.31 8.47
N LEU A 25 -7.58 3.89 7.65
CA LEU A 25 -8.78 4.57 8.14
C LEU A 25 -9.65 3.66 9.00
N VAL A 26 -9.98 2.45 8.53
CA VAL A 26 -10.79 1.48 9.28
C VAL A 26 -10.14 1.11 10.62
N ARG A 27 -8.82 0.98 10.69
CA ARG A 27 -8.10 0.66 11.93
C ARG A 27 -8.06 1.81 12.94
N LEU A 28 -8.26 3.04 12.48
CA LEU A 28 -8.28 4.22 13.33
C LEU A 28 -9.69 4.56 13.83
N VAL A 29 -10.71 3.83 13.37
CA VAL A 29 -12.07 3.93 13.91
C VAL A 29 -12.09 3.36 15.32
N PRO A 30 -12.48 4.16 16.35
CA PRO A 30 -12.56 3.70 17.73
C PRO A 30 -13.43 2.45 17.87
N ASP A 31 -12.95 1.47 18.64
CA ASP A 31 -13.70 0.26 19.02
C ASP A 31 -14.54 0.49 20.28
N ASP A 32 -15.10 1.69 20.41
CA ASP A 32 -15.95 2.03 21.53
C ASP A 32 -17.26 1.26 21.43
N THR A 33 -17.51 0.36 22.38
CA THR A 33 -18.67 -0.52 22.40
C THR A 33 -19.98 0.22 22.69
N GLU A 34 -19.90 1.47 23.17
CA GLU A 34 -21.09 2.28 23.47
C GLU A 34 -21.72 2.90 22.21
N ASP A 35 -20.97 3.05 21.12
CA ASP A 35 -21.48 3.57 19.84
C ASP A 35 -21.69 2.41 18.85
N GLU A 36 -22.84 1.74 19.01
CA GLU A 36 -23.23 0.64 18.12
C GLU A 36 -23.30 1.09 16.66
N GLU A 37 -23.78 2.31 16.39
CA GLU A 37 -23.90 2.88 15.04
C GLU A 37 -22.53 2.89 14.34
N ARG A 38 -21.51 3.43 15.01
CA ARG A 38 -20.15 3.52 14.47
C ARG A 38 -19.58 2.14 14.16
N LEU A 39 -19.84 1.16 15.02
CA LEU A 39 -19.41 -0.22 14.81
C LEU A 39 -20.08 -0.86 13.58
N ARG A 40 -21.37 -0.58 13.35
CA ARG A 40 -22.07 -1.05 12.13
C ARG A 40 -21.49 -0.42 10.86
N ILE A 41 -21.24 0.89 10.86
CA ILE A 41 -20.62 1.59 9.72
C ILE A 41 -19.20 1.07 9.47
N LYS A 42 -18.40 0.87 10.52
CA LYS A 42 -17.08 0.24 10.44
C LYS A 42 -17.17 -1.16 9.83
N GLY A 43 -18.14 -1.96 10.27
CA GLY A 43 -18.42 -3.30 9.75
C GLY A 43 -18.73 -3.28 8.25
N LEU A 44 -19.65 -2.42 7.82
CA LEU A 44 -20.01 -2.24 6.42
C LEU A 44 -18.80 -1.86 5.56
N LEU A 45 -18.02 -0.86 5.98
CA LEU A 45 -16.87 -0.38 5.20
C LEU A 45 -15.67 -1.34 5.22
N ASN A 46 -15.57 -2.20 6.22
CA ASN A 46 -14.57 -3.27 6.26
C ASN A 46 -15.02 -4.52 5.49
N TYR A 47 -16.30 -4.62 5.14
CA TYR A 47 -16.86 -5.79 4.45
C TYR A 47 -16.24 -5.99 3.07
N ARG A 48 -16.10 -7.27 2.71
CA ARG A 48 -15.65 -7.73 1.38
C ARG A 48 -16.70 -8.68 0.83
N LEU A 49 -17.03 -8.47 -0.44
CA LEU A 49 -17.98 -9.31 -1.16
C LEU A 49 -17.45 -10.77 -1.25
N PRO A 50 -18.35 -11.74 -1.46
CA PRO A 50 -18.01 -13.14 -1.62
C PRO A 50 -16.94 -13.42 -2.68
N PRO A 51 -16.25 -14.58 -2.58
CA PRO A 51 -15.30 -15.02 -3.59
C PRO A 51 -15.98 -15.53 -4.87
N SER A 52 -17.27 -15.88 -4.85
CA SER A 52 -18.01 -16.30 -6.05
C SER A 52 -18.49 -15.07 -6.83
N ALA A 53 -18.26 -15.04 -8.14
CA ALA A 53 -18.59 -13.88 -8.98
C ALA A 53 -20.10 -13.58 -9.02
N GLU A 54 -20.93 -14.63 -9.09
CA GLU A 54 -22.39 -14.49 -9.10
C GLU A 54 -22.90 -13.99 -7.75
N ALA A 55 -22.44 -14.60 -6.65
CA ALA A 55 -22.82 -14.18 -5.30
C ALA A 55 -22.36 -12.75 -4.99
N ALA A 56 -21.13 -12.40 -5.39
CA ALA A 56 -20.59 -11.05 -5.20
C ALA A 56 -21.41 -10.00 -5.97
N ARG A 57 -21.82 -10.30 -7.21
CA ARG A 57 -22.67 -9.40 -7.99
C ARG A 57 -24.06 -9.25 -7.38
N HIS A 58 -24.65 -10.35 -6.91
CA HIS A 58 -25.95 -10.33 -6.24
C HIS A 58 -25.89 -9.47 -4.97
N GLU A 59 -24.91 -9.72 -4.09
CA GLU A 59 -24.75 -8.92 -2.87
C GLU A 59 -24.43 -7.46 -3.15
N TRP A 60 -23.64 -7.15 -4.18
CA TRP A 60 -23.41 -5.77 -4.60
C TRP A 60 -24.71 -5.05 -4.95
N ASN A 61 -25.62 -5.70 -5.67
CA ASN A 61 -26.93 -5.13 -6.00
C ASN A 61 -27.76 -4.87 -4.74
N LEU A 62 -27.78 -5.81 -3.78
CA LEU A 62 -28.45 -5.61 -2.49
C LEU A 62 -27.87 -4.45 -1.69
N ILE A 63 -26.54 -4.23 -1.78
CA ILE A 63 -25.88 -3.08 -1.16
C ILE A 63 -26.35 -1.77 -1.80
N VAL A 64 -26.39 -1.70 -3.13
CA VAL A 64 -26.84 -0.52 -3.89
C VAL A 64 -28.32 -0.22 -3.66
N GLU A 65 -29.17 -1.25 -3.61
CA GLU A 65 -30.60 -1.13 -3.29
C GLU A 65 -30.85 -0.73 -1.83
N GLY A 66 -29.91 -1.04 -0.93
CA GLY A 66 -30.05 -0.76 0.50
C GLY A 66 -30.79 -1.85 1.28
N THR A 67 -30.92 -3.05 0.72
CA THR A 67 -31.67 -4.19 1.27
C THR A 67 -30.77 -5.25 1.93
N HIS A 68 -29.46 -5.13 1.78
CA HIS A 68 -28.49 -6.02 2.39
C HIS A 68 -28.46 -5.92 3.93
N GLN A 69 -28.30 -7.04 4.63
CA GLN A 69 -28.22 -7.14 6.10
C GLN A 69 -27.16 -6.24 6.76
N ASN A 70 -26.08 -5.90 6.03
CA ASN A 70 -25.04 -5.00 6.57
C ASN A 70 -25.51 -3.54 6.75
N TRP A 71 -26.71 -3.20 6.25
CA TRP A 71 -27.34 -1.92 6.52
C TRP A 71 -28.10 -1.89 7.85
N ASP A 72 -28.31 -3.04 8.49
CA ASP A 72 -29.11 -3.14 9.70
C ASP A 72 -28.43 -2.40 10.86
N GLY A 73 -29.21 -1.59 11.57
CA GLY A 73 -28.73 -0.76 12.67
C GLY A 73 -28.00 0.52 12.26
N ILE A 74 -27.86 0.81 10.97
CA ILE A 74 -27.35 2.11 10.48
C ILE A 74 -28.54 3.08 10.34
N PRO A 75 -28.51 4.26 11.00
CA PRO A 75 -29.54 5.29 10.86
C PRO A 75 -29.76 5.75 9.43
N SER A 76 -31.00 6.17 9.15
CA SER A 76 -31.48 6.47 7.80
C SER A 76 -30.62 7.50 7.07
N GLU A 77 -30.23 8.56 7.75
CA GLU A 77 -29.43 9.66 7.22
C GLU A 77 -28.02 9.21 6.81
N LYS A 78 -27.38 8.35 7.61
CA LYS A 78 -26.05 7.82 7.29
C LYS A 78 -26.15 6.74 6.20
N LYS A 79 -27.21 5.94 6.21
CA LYS A 79 -27.52 4.95 5.17
C LYS A 79 -27.70 5.61 3.82
N GLU A 80 -28.55 6.63 3.71
CA GLU A 80 -28.78 7.35 2.45
C GLU A 80 -27.51 8.06 1.96
N LEU A 81 -26.73 8.66 2.87
CA LEU A 81 -25.45 9.27 2.53
C LEU A 81 -24.48 8.24 1.95
N LEU A 82 -24.22 7.13 2.65
CA LEU A 82 -23.31 6.08 2.18
C LEU A 82 -23.79 5.46 0.86
N ARG A 83 -25.10 5.16 0.77
CA ARG A 83 -25.72 4.54 -0.39
C ARG A 83 -25.63 5.41 -1.63
N SER A 84 -25.73 6.74 -1.51
CA SER A 84 -25.58 7.66 -2.64
C SER A 84 -24.25 7.50 -3.39
N PHE A 85 -23.15 7.25 -2.66
CA PHE A 85 -21.84 6.99 -3.27
C PHE A 85 -21.73 5.60 -3.87
N PHE A 86 -22.38 4.58 -3.29
CA PHE A 86 -22.46 3.25 -3.91
C PHE A 86 -23.25 3.28 -5.22
N ILE A 87 -24.36 4.01 -5.26
CA ILE A 87 -25.16 4.23 -6.49
C ILE A 87 -24.30 4.93 -7.55
N LEU A 88 -23.56 5.98 -7.18
CA LEU A 88 -22.66 6.67 -8.09
C LEU A 88 -21.64 5.70 -8.69
N VAL A 89 -20.99 4.89 -7.86
CA VAL A 89 -20.02 3.87 -8.30
C VAL A 89 -20.68 2.84 -9.20
N ALA A 90 -21.87 2.36 -8.86
CA ALA A 90 -22.62 1.42 -9.72
C ALA A 90 -22.91 2.01 -11.11
N GLY A 91 -23.29 3.29 -11.17
CA GLY A 91 -23.46 4.01 -12.41
C GLY A 91 -22.15 4.11 -13.21
N GLU A 92 -21.05 4.44 -12.56
CA GLU A 92 -19.73 4.53 -13.19
C GLU A 92 -19.20 3.16 -13.68
N ILE A 93 -19.48 2.07 -12.97
CA ILE A 93 -19.20 0.70 -13.43
C ILE A 93 -20.00 0.39 -14.69
N THR A 94 -21.31 0.70 -14.66
CA THR A 94 -22.21 0.39 -15.77
C THR A 94 -21.81 1.13 -17.04
N LYS A 95 -21.41 2.42 -16.94
CA LYS A 95 -20.91 3.21 -18.07
C LYS A 95 -19.65 2.61 -18.73
N ARG A 96 -18.80 1.96 -17.94
CA ARG A 96 -17.53 1.36 -18.39
C ARG A 96 -17.65 -0.12 -18.73
N THR A 97 -18.80 -0.73 -18.49
CA THR A 97 -19.05 -2.13 -18.83
C THR A 97 -19.11 -2.29 -20.35
N ARG A 98 -18.50 -3.37 -20.87
CA ARG A 98 -18.53 -3.76 -22.28
C ARG A 98 -19.01 -5.21 -22.40
N PRO A 99 -19.55 -5.63 -23.56
CA PRO A 99 -19.96 -7.03 -23.76
C PRO A 99 -18.83 -8.05 -23.55
N THR A 100 -17.58 -7.64 -23.79
CA THR A 100 -16.38 -8.48 -23.68
C THR A 100 -15.66 -8.34 -22.33
N SER A 101 -16.00 -7.35 -21.51
CA SER A 101 -15.32 -7.09 -20.23
C SER A 101 -16.32 -6.50 -19.23
N THR A 102 -16.53 -7.24 -18.14
CA THR A 102 -17.43 -6.84 -17.05
C THR A 102 -16.66 -6.68 -15.75
N PHE A 103 -17.13 -5.77 -14.90
CA PHE A 103 -16.52 -5.53 -13.60
C PHE A 103 -16.60 -6.77 -12.70
N ASN A 104 -15.45 -7.24 -12.23
CA ASN A 104 -15.34 -8.31 -11.25
C ASN A 104 -15.55 -7.80 -9.82
N PHE A 105 -16.63 -8.25 -9.19
CA PHE A 105 -16.98 -7.92 -7.80
C PHE A 105 -16.38 -8.86 -6.75
N GLN A 106 -15.74 -9.97 -7.14
CA GLN A 106 -15.21 -10.98 -6.22
C GLN A 106 -14.26 -10.34 -5.20
N LEU A 107 -14.51 -10.56 -3.90
CA LEU A 107 -13.68 -10.03 -2.80
C LEU A 107 -13.56 -8.49 -2.75
N ALA A 108 -14.41 -7.77 -3.50
CA ALA A 108 -14.38 -6.32 -3.54
C ALA A 108 -14.77 -5.74 -2.20
N SER A 109 -13.99 -4.76 -1.75
CA SER A 109 -14.24 -4.12 -0.47
C SER A 109 -15.15 -2.94 -0.64
N LEU A 110 -16.24 -2.95 0.13
CA LEU A 110 -17.20 -1.85 0.14
C LEU A 110 -16.53 -0.54 0.55
N GLY A 111 -15.61 -0.54 1.51
CA GLY A 111 -14.85 0.67 1.86
C GLY A 111 -14.00 1.25 0.72
N ASN A 112 -13.44 0.40 -0.16
CA ASN A 112 -12.72 0.89 -1.34
C ASN A 112 -13.67 1.50 -2.35
N LEU A 113 -14.80 0.85 -2.61
CA LEU A 113 -15.84 1.36 -3.51
C LEU A 113 -16.39 2.68 -2.98
N PHE A 114 -16.65 2.77 -1.67
CA PHE A 114 -17.11 4.00 -1.01
C PHE A 114 -16.11 5.16 -1.17
N ILE A 115 -14.82 4.97 -0.83
CA ILE A 115 -13.81 6.03 -1.01
C ILE A 115 -13.65 6.40 -2.48
N THR A 116 -13.75 5.42 -3.40
CA THR A 116 -13.70 5.67 -4.85
C THR A 116 -14.88 6.53 -5.28
N GLY A 117 -16.10 6.21 -4.84
CA GLY A 117 -17.30 7.00 -5.11
C GLY A 117 -17.19 8.42 -4.59
N CYS A 118 -16.73 8.59 -3.35
CA CYS A 118 -16.48 9.90 -2.76
C CYS A 118 -15.44 10.69 -3.57
N ARG A 119 -14.33 10.06 -3.95
CA ARG A 119 -13.27 10.70 -4.74
C ARG A 119 -13.79 11.17 -6.10
N LEU A 120 -14.56 10.34 -6.79
CA LEU A 120 -15.15 10.67 -8.09
C LEU A 120 -16.15 11.81 -7.96
N PHE A 121 -16.98 11.80 -6.92
CA PHE A 121 -17.94 12.86 -6.65
C PHE A 121 -17.27 14.21 -6.34
N PHE A 122 -16.30 14.23 -5.44
CA PHE A 122 -15.61 15.45 -5.03
C PHE A 122 -14.49 15.90 -5.98
N GLY A 123 -14.05 15.03 -6.90
CA GLY A 123 -12.83 15.24 -7.66
C GLY A 123 -11.57 15.34 -6.77
N SER A 124 -11.60 14.78 -5.55
CA SER A 124 -10.55 14.96 -4.55
C SER A 124 -10.44 13.76 -3.61
N LEU A 125 -9.29 13.09 -3.61
CA LEU A 125 -9.00 12.00 -2.67
C LEU A 125 -8.99 12.49 -1.21
N GLU A 126 -8.45 13.69 -0.95
CA GLU A 126 -8.39 14.22 0.42
C GLU A 126 -9.78 14.47 0.99
N SER A 127 -10.72 14.95 0.18
CA SER A 127 -12.11 15.15 0.58
C SER A 127 -12.81 13.82 0.86
N ALA A 128 -12.52 12.79 0.06
CA ALA A 128 -13.01 11.42 0.29
C ALA A 128 -12.49 10.84 1.62
N ILE A 129 -11.21 11.04 1.93
CA ILE A 129 -10.60 10.64 3.21
C ILE A 129 -11.26 11.39 4.38
N PHE A 130 -11.49 12.70 4.23
CA PHE A 130 -12.15 13.51 5.24
C PHE A 130 -13.56 13.01 5.53
N LEU A 131 -14.37 12.77 4.51
CA LEU A 131 -15.73 12.24 4.68
C LEU A 131 -15.72 10.87 5.37
N PHE A 132 -14.81 9.97 4.97
CA PHE A 132 -14.66 8.67 5.62
C PHE A 132 -14.33 8.83 7.12
N ARG A 133 -13.38 9.71 7.46
CA ARG A 133 -13.03 9.96 8.86
C ARG A 133 -14.20 10.51 9.65
N SER A 134 -14.93 11.46 9.08
CA SER A 134 -16.07 12.10 9.73
C SER A 134 -17.20 11.12 9.98
N ILE A 135 -17.56 10.28 9.01
CA ILE A 135 -18.70 9.36 9.16
C ILE A 135 -18.39 8.19 10.10
N CYS A 136 -17.13 7.78 10.18
CA CYS A 136 -16.69 6.73 11.11
C CYS A 136 -16.26 7.27 12.48
N GLY A 137 -16.36 8.58 12.75
CA GLY A 137 -15.97 9.16 14.03
C GLY A 137 -14.48 8.97 14.37
N VAL A 138 -13.59 8.99 13.38
CA VAL A 138 -12.14 8.97 13.62
C VAL A 138 -11.76 10.26 14.35
N PRO A 139 -11.01 10.20 15.48
CA PRO A 139 -10.67 11.39 16.25
C PRO A 139 -10.02 12.49 15.41
N GLU A 140 -10.38 13.75 15.67
CA GLU A 140 -9.93 14.89 14.86
C GLU A 140 -8.41 15.01 14.80
N TYR A 141 -7.73 14.72 15.92
CA TYR A 141 -6.27 14.76 16.04
C TYR A 141 -5.52 13.66 15.27
N THR A 142 -6.23 12.73 14.61
CA THR A 142 -5.63 11.57 13.93
C THR A 142 -5.79 11.63 12.42
N HIS A 143 -4.76 12.07 11.69
CA HIS A 143 -4.85 12.26 10.24
C HIS A 143 -4.28 11.09 9.43
N VAL A 144 -4.98 10.72 8.35
CA VAL A 144 -4.43 9.85 7.29
C VAL A 144 -4.16 10.73 6.08
N ILE A 145 -2.90 10.83 5.67
CA ILE A 145 -2.47 11.71 4.59
C ILE A 145 -1.91 10.83 3.47
N PRO A 146 -2.41 10.94 2.22
CA PRO A 146 -1.83 10.22 1.10
C PRO A 146 -0.44 10.77 0.80
N ALA A 147 0.51 9.89 0.48
CA ALA A 147 1.90 10.28 0.20
C ALA A 147 2.00 11.22 -1.02
N LEU A 148 1.17 10.97 -2.03
CA LEU A 148 0.97 11.80 -3.21
C LEU A 148 -0.42 12.44 -3.21
N ASN A 149 -0.49 13.74 -3.50
CA ASN A 149 -1.76 14.41 -3.74
C ASN A 149 -2.09 14.37 -5.24
N SER A 150 -2.63 13.25 -5.70
CA SER A 150 -2.99 13.02 -7.10
C SER A 150 -4.27 12.21 -7.20
N ASN A 151 -5.13 12.57 -8.17
CA ASN A 151 -6.28 11.76 -8.56
C ASN A 151 -5.92 10.72 -9.65
N PHE A 152 -4.68 10.72 -10.13
CA PHE A 152 -4.14 9.80 -11.13
C PHE A 152 -3.27 8.71 -10.51
N SER A 153 -3.26 7.54 -11.15
CA SER A 153 -2.39 6.41 -10.82
C SER A 153 -0.93 6.80 -11.02
N HIS A 154 -0.10 6.50 -10.03
CA HIS A 154 1.35 6.58 -10.13
C HIS A 154 1.90 5.18 -9.92
N HIS A 155 2.87 4.79 -10.74
CA HIS A 155 3.46 3.46 -10.68
C HIS A 155 4.90 3.57 -10.18
N ILE A 156 5.38 2.52 -9.56
CA ILE A 156 6.78 2.38 -9.16
C ILE A 156 7.46 1.34 -10.04
N ALA A 157 8.76 1.50 -10.25
CA ALA A 157 9.63 0.50 -10.85
C ALA A 157 10.79 0.20 -9.89
N ALA A 158 11.31 -1.02 -9.97
CA ALA A 158 12.47 -1.47 -9.21
C ALA A 158 13.57 -1.93 -10.16
N GLY A 159 14.79 -1.44 -9.96
CA GLY A 159 16.00 -1.92 -10.60
C GLY A 159 16.70 -2.91 -9.68
N LEU A 160 17.02 -4.08 -10.21
CA LEU A 160 17.71 -5.15 -9.48
C LEU A 160 19.23 -5.05 -9.68
N THR A 161 20.00 -5.72 -8.82
CA THR A 161 21.47 -5.73 -8.86
C THR A 161 22.07 -6.39 -10.11
N ASP A 162 21.30 -7.23 -10.80
CA ASP A 162 21.68 -7.84 -12.08
C ASP A 162 21.39 -6.94 -13.29
N GLY A 163 20.83 -5.74 -13.07
CA GLY A 163 20.43 -4.79 -14.11
C GLY A 163 18.98 -4.97 -14.60
N THR A 164 18.26 -5.99 -14.14
CA THR A 164 16.84 -6.20 -14.50
C THR A 164 15.96 -5.10 -13.93
N VAL A 165 14.98 -4.61 -14.70
CA VAL A 165 14.00 -3.62 -14.24
C VAL A 165 12.60 -4.22 -14.22
N ILE A 166 11.92 -4.11 -13.10
CA ILE A 166 10.55 -4.59 -12.89
C ILE A 166 9.64 -3.38 -12.72
N ALA A 167 8.64 -3.24 -13.60
CA ALA A 167 7.65 -2.16 -13.53
C ALA A 167 6.36 -2.63 -12.86
N GLY A 168 5.86 -1.83 -11.92
CA GLY A 168 4.60 -2.03 -11.20
C GLY A 168 4.78 -2.67 -9.83
N GLN A 169 4.13 -2.10 -8.80
CA GLN A 169 4.19 -2.61 -7.41
C GLN A 169 3.76 -4.08 -7.33
N ASN A 170 2.71 -4.47 -8.06
CA ASN A 170 2.27 -5.87 -8.08
C ASN A 170 3.34 -6.82 -8.60
N GLN A 171 4.05 -6.47 -9.68
CA GLN A 171 5.10 -7.34 -10.23
C GLN A 171 6.34 -7.39 -9.33
N ILE A 172 6.65 -6.28 -8.64
CA ILE A 172 7.75 -6.23 -7.67
C ILE A 172 7.44 -7.11 -6.46
N SER A 173 6.23 -6.96 -5.90
CA SER A 173 5.83 -7.73 -4.73
C SER A 173 5.41 -9.15 -5.09
N HIS A 174 4.89 -9.42 -6.29
CA HIS A 174 4.25 -10.67 -6.70
C HIS A 174 4.55 -10.95 -8.19
N PRO A 175 5.78 -11.36 -8.53
CA PRO A 175 6.14 -11.69 -9.90
C PRO A 175 5.26 -12.83 -10.41
N SER A 176 4.73 -12.68 -11.63
CA SER A 176 3.88 -13.69 -12.27
C SER A 176 4.76 -14.82 -12.86
N GLU A 177 4.28 -16.06 -12.91
CA GLU A 177 5.08 -17.23 -13.35
C GLU A 177 5.54 -17.20 -14.82
N GLU A 178 5.00 -16.30 -15.65
CA GLU A 178 5.45 -16.12 -17.04
C GLU A 178 6.27 -14.83 -17.23
N PRO A 179 7.60 -14.94 -17.37
CA PRO A 179 8.42 -13.85 -17.89
C PRO A 179 8.19 -13.79 -19.40
N ALA A 180 7.16 -13.06 -19.84
CA ALA A 180 7.00 -12.73 -21.25
C ALA A 180 8.27 -12.01 -21.74
N ALA A 181 8.90 -12.59 -22.76
CA ALA A 181 10.02 -11.99 -23.48
C ALA A 181 9.61 -10.59 -23.99
N GLY A 182 10.05 -9.53 -23.30
CA GLY A 182 9.66 -8.16 -23.64
C GLY A 182 9.72 -7.15 -22.49
N ASN A 183 9.89 -7.57 -21.23
CA ASN A 183 9.95 -6.68 -20.07
C ASN A 183 11.26 -5.88 -19.91
N HIS A 184 12.17 -5.91 -20.88
CA HIS A 184 13.39 -5.10 -20.80
C HIS A 184 13.10 -3.64 -21.17
N LEU A 185 12.95 -2.78 -20.15
CA LEU A 185 13.16 -1.36 -20.33
C LEU A 185 14.65 -1.14 -20.65
N VAL A 186 14.97 -0.98 -21.93
CA VAL A 186 16.31 -0.54 -22.35
C VAL A 186 16.50 0.90 -21.88
N PRO A 187 17.65 1.28 -21.28
CA PRO A 187 17.91 2.67 -20.94
C PRO A 187 17.98 3.51 -22.23
N MET A 188 16.89 4.17 -22.60
CA MET A 188 16.87 5.04 -23.78
C MET A 188 17.59 6.36 -23.45
N THR A 189 18.81 6.51 -23.97
CA THR A 189 19.42 7.82 -24.19
C THR A 189 18.68 8.52 -25.33
N GLY A 190 18.41 9.83 -25.16
CA GLY A 190 17.50 10.59 -26.02
C GLY A 190 17.87 10.56 -27.51
N ASN A 191 16.80 10.53 -28.34
CA ASN A 191 16.72 10.69 -29.81
C ASN A 191 16.34 9.47 -30.67
N GLN A 192 16.15 8.26 -30.11
CA GLN A 192 15.74 7.10 -30.94
C GLN A 192 14.21 6.92 -31.09
N ALA A 193 13.40 7.39 -30.13
CA ALA A 193 11.95 7.19 -30.13
C ALA A 193 11.21 7.83 -31.33
N LEU A 194 11.75 8.92 -31.91
CA LEU A 194 11.11 9.60 -33.05
C LEU A 194 11.30 8.84 -34.37
N LEU A 195 12.39 8.07 -34.50
CA LEU A 195 12.70 7.29 -35.70
C LEU A 195 11.85 6.00 -35.79
N GLU A 196 11.57 5.35 -34.65
CA GLU A 196 10.72 4.14 -34.62
C GLU A 196 9.26 4.43 -34.95
N VAL A 197 8.70 5.54 -34.43
CA VAL A 197 7.32 5.95 -34.74
C VAL A 197 7.16 6.28 -36.23
N THR A 198 8.18 6.89 -36.84
CA THR A 198 8.17 7.22 -38.28
C THR A 198 8.29 5.97 -39.16
N ALA A 199 8.95 4.91 -38.68
CA ALA A 199 9.06 3.63 -39.38
C ALA A 199 7.75 2.83 -39.33
N GLN A 200 7.01 2.86 -38.21
CA GLN A 200 5.73 2.16 -38.06
C GLN A 200 4.60 2.75 -38.94
N LEU A 201 4.63 4.06 -39.18
CA LEU A 201 3.65 4.73 -40.06
C LEU A 201 3.83 4.42 -41.55
N LYS A 202 5.01 3.94 -41.99
CA LYS A 202 5.25 3.58 -43.40
C LYS A 202 4.73 2.18 -43.79
N ASN A 203 4.42 1.32 -42.83
CA ASN A 203 4.01 -0.06 -43.07
C ASN A 203 2.48 -0.29 -43.08
N SER A 204 1.67 0.75 -42.87
CA SER A 204 0.21 0.66 -42.90
C SER A 204 -0.36 1.03 -44.27
N SER A 205 -0.18 0.14 -45.24
CA SER A 205 -0.88 0.18 -46.52
C SER A 205 -2.33 -0.30 -46.33
N ILE A 206 -3.27 0.65 -46.23
CA ILE A 206 -4.71 0.37 -46.16
C ILE A 206 -5.22 -0.04 -47.54
N ILE A 207 -5.73 -1.27 -47.68
CA ILE A 207 -6.47 -1.75 -48.86
C ILE A 207 -7.97 -1.67 -48.52
N PRO A 208 -8.82 -0.94 -49.27
CA PRO A 208 -10.24 -0.88 -48.99
C PRO A 208 -10.98 -2.05 -49.64
N ARG A 209 -11.81 -2.77 -48.87
CA ARG A 209 -12.85 -3.66 -49.40
C ARG A 209 -14.23 -3.08 -49.10
N SER A 210 -14.93 -2.73 -50.17
CA SER A 210 -16.37 -2.44 -50.23
C SER A 210 -17.19 -3.74 -50.23
N THR A 211 -18.34 -3.78 -49.53
CA THR A 211 -19.69 -3.98 -50.12
C THR A 211 -20.82 -3.99 -49.07
N SER A 212 -21.92 -3.33 -49.45
CA SER A 212 -23.36 -3.47 -49.07
C SER A 212 -23.87 -3.17 -47.65
N GLY A 213 -24.69 -2.12 -47.52
CA GLY A 213 -25.83 -2.03 -46.56
C GLY A 213 -27.08 -2.77 -47.12
N PRO A 214 -28.31 -2.71 -46.52
CA PRO A 214 -28.93 -1.73 -45.59
C PRO A 214 -29.46 -2.42 -44.28
N ALA A 215 -30.21 -1.88 -43.31
CA ALA A 215 -31.30 -0.90 -43.31
C ALA A 215 -31.62 -0.38 -41.88
N PHE A 216 -32.26 0.79 -41.83
CA PHE A 216 -32.96 1.38 -40.67
C PHE A 216 -34.25 0.61 -40.36
N GLY A 217 -34.57 0.43 -39.07
CA GLY A 217 -35.96 0.23 -38.64
C GLY A 217 -36.19 -0.68 -37.43
N SER A 218 -36.82 -0.08 -36.41
CA SER A 218 -37.82 -0.69 -35.53
C SER A 218 -37.44 -1.06 -34.09
N THR A 219 -38.41 -0.72 -33.25
CA THR A 219 -38.47 -0.60 -31.79
C THR A 219 -38.91 -1.91 -31.12
N THR A 220 -38.57 -2.01 -29.81
CA THR A 220 -39.16 -2.85 -28.72
C THR A 220 -38.87 -4.37 -28.67
N PRO A 221 -39.00 -5.05 -27.49
CA PRO A 221 -38.90 -4.61 -26.09
C PRO A 221 -37.93 -5.48 -25.22
N LEU A 222 -37.66 -5.02 -24.01
CA LEU A 222 -36.98 -5.74 -22.91
C LEU A 222 -37.69 -7.08 -22.61
N ASN A 223 -36.95 -8.19 -22.62
CA ASN A 223 -37.41 -9.50 -22.15
C ASN A 223 -36.45 -10.03 -21.06
N PRO A 224 -36.90 -10.27 -19.81
CA PRO A 224 -36.03 -10.64 -18.68
C PRO A 224 -35.89 -12.16 -18.55
N GLY A 225 -35.36 -12.83 -19.58
CA GLY A 225 -35.46 -14.30 -19.67
C GLY A 225 -34.28 -15.08 -20.24
N PHE A 226 -33.14 -14.47 -20.54
CA PHE A 226 -31.96 -15.22 -21.02
C PHE A 226 -30.71 -14.85 -20.21
N SER A 227 -30.49 -15.58 -19.11
CA SER A 227 -29.15 -15.76 -18.53
C SER A 227 -28.37 -16.69 -19.45
N THR A 228 -27.67 -16.14 -20.44
CA THR A 228 -26.54 -16.84 -21.04
C THR A 228 -25.39 -16.86 -20.03
N PRO A 229 -24.74 -18.02 -19.78
CA PRO A 229 -23.54 -18.06 -18.97
C PRO A 229 -22.47 -17.25 -19.71
N VAL A 230 -22.14 -16.07 -19.18
CA VAL A 230 -21.03 -15.26 -19.69
C VAL A 230 -19.76 -16.03 -19.36
N ALA A 231 -19.11 -16.58 -20.38
CA ALA A 231 -17.77 -17.08 -20.25
C ALA A 231 -16.87 -15.89 -19.89
N TYR A 232 -16.26 -15.93 -18.70
CA TYR A 232 -15.23 -14.97 -18.28
C TYR A 232 -13.97 -15.24 -19.11
N LEU A 233 -13.92 -14.72 -20.33
CA LEU A 233 -12.69 -14.71 -21.10
C LEU A 233 -11.74 -13.69 -20.45
N HIS A 234 -10.57 -14.17 -20.07
CA HIS A 234 -9.47 -13.40 -19.46
C HIS A 234 -8.77 -12.50 -20.49
N ASP A 235 -9.53 -11.84 -21.37
CA ASP A 235 -8.99 -10.98 -22.42
C ASP A 235 -8.96 -9.51 -21.93
N HIS A 236 -8.41 -9.31 -20.74
CA HIS A 236 -8.26 -7.98 -20.11
C HIS A 236 -7.08 -7.19 -20.69
N ASP A 237 -6.23 -7.81 -21.52
CA ASP A 237 -4.99 -7.19 -22.03
C ASP A 237 -5.25 -6.06 -23.05
N GLU A 238 -6.38 -6.10 -23.75
CA GLU A 238 -6.71 -5.14 -24.82
C GLU A 238 -7.64 -3.99 -24.41
N VAL A 239 -8.36 -4.09 -23.27
CA VAL A 239 -9.47 -3.16 -22.99
C VAL A 239 -9.51 -2.69 -21.54
N GLU A 240 -8.90 -1.54 -21.26
CA GLU A 240 -9.07 -0.79 -20.02
C GLU A 240 -9.18 0.73 -20.29
N ASP A 241 -10.38 1.32 -20.11
CA ASP A 241 -10.69 2.74 -20.31
C ASP A 241 -9.83 3.70 -19.42
N ALA A 242 -9.12 3.19 -18.40
CA ALA A 242 -8.29 4.00 -17.51
C ALA A 242 -6.81 4.10 -17.94
N ASN A 243 -6.35 3.26 -18.88
CA ASN A 243 -4.98 3.28 -19.36
C ASN A 243 -4.87 4.14 -20.62
N LEU A 244 -4.00 5.15 -20.57
CA LEU A 244 -3.75 6.00 -21.74
C LEU A 244 -3.16 5.15 -22.89
N PRO A 245 -3.50 5.44 -24.16
CA PRO A 245 -2.87 4.78 -25.30
C PRO A 245 -1.34 4.84 -25.19
N GLY A 246 -0.67 3.71 -25.36
CA GLY A 246 0.79 3.59 -25.21
C GLY A 246 1.29 3.28 -23.79
N SER A 247 0.42 3.08 -22.81
CA SER A 247 0.82 2.66 -21.45
C SER A 247 1.55 1.31 -21.45
N LEU A 248 2.56 1.14 -20.62
CA LEU A 248 3.36 -0.09 -20.53
C LEU A 248 2.49 -1.33 -20.26
N PRO A 249 2.60 -2.42 -21.06
CA PRO A 249 1.84 -3.65 -20.85
C PRO A 249 2.03 -4.26 -19.45
N ALA A 250 3.24 -4.15 -18.88
CA ALA A 250 3.54 -4.64 -17.53
C ALA A 250 2.68 -3.97 -16.44
N LEU A 251 2.21 -2.74 -16.66
CA LEU A 251 1.36 -2.00 -15.73
C LEU A 251 -0.13 -2.34 -15.86
N ARG A 252 -0.52 -2.98 -16.96
CA ARG A 252 -1.91 -3.38 -17.26
C ARG A 252 -2.30 -4.70 -16.58
N ARG A 253 -1.32 -5.51 -16.17
CA ARG A 253 -1.58 -6.79 -15.50
C ARG A 253 -1.97 -6.58 -14.04
N GLY A 254 -3.27 -6.70 -13.77
CA GLY A 254 -3.81 -6.86 -12.43
C GLY A 254 -3.86 -8.34 -12.06
N ASN A 255 -2.98 -8.80 -11.17
CA ASN A 255 -3.21 -10.10 -10.53
C ASN A 255 -4.49 -9.92 -9.67
N ILE A 256 -5.49 -10.81 -9.79
CA ILE A 256 -6.82 -10.66 -9.15
C ILE A 256 -6.97 -11.59 -7.93
N VAL A 257 -6.35 -12.78 -7.96
CA VAL A 257 -6.41 -13.79 -6.89
C VAL A 257 -5.02 -13.95 -6.28
N PHE A 258 -4.90 -13.84 -4.96
CA PHE A 258 -3.62 -14.00 -4.25
C PHE A 258 -3.80 -14.80 -2.98
N THR A 259 -2.80 -15.59 -2.66
CA THR A 259 -2.57 -16.16 -1.34
C THR A 259 -1.12 -15.87 -0.98
N LYS A 260 -0.87 -15.34 0.23
CA LYS A 260 0.50 -15.00 0.70
C LYS A 260 1.35 -16.23 1.05
N GLU A 261 1.02 -17.38 0.48
CA GLU A 261 1.38 -18.70 1.04
C GLU A 261 2.43 -19.41 0.17
N GLU A 262 2.40 -19.23 -1.15
CA GLU A 262 3.33 -19.86 -2.10
C GLU A 262 3.84 -18.83 -3.12
N GLU A 263 4.99 -18.20 -2.86
CA GLU A 263 5.45 -17.09 -3.67
C GLU A 263 6.98 -17.14 -3.83
N ALA A 264 7.45 -17.12 -5.08
CA ALA A 264 8.87 -17.16 -5.43
C ALA A 264 9.59 -15.85 -5.06
N GLU A 265 10.85 -15.97 -4.64
CA GLU A 265 11.74 -14.83 -4.42
C GLU A 265 12.10 -14.14 -5.73
N LEU A 266 12.48 -12.86 -5.68
CA LEU A 266 13.01 -12.16 -6.84
C LEU A 266 14.35 -12.78 -7.29
N PRO A 267 14.67 -12.76 -8.59
CA PRO A 267 15.90 -13.37 -9.11
C PRO A 267 17.18 -12.67 -8.61
N ALA A 268 17.08 -11.40 -8.24
CA ALA A 268 18.18 -10.59 -7.72
C ALA A 268 17.64 -9.55 -6.72
N ARG A 269 18.54 -8.94 -5.94
CA ARG A 269 18.17 -7.95 -4.92
C ARG A 269 17.75 -6.65 -5.59
N ILE A 270 16.76 -5.97 -5.01
CA ILE A 270 16.42 -4.61 -5.41
C ILE A 270 17.58 -3.68 -5.01
N GLN A 271 18.10 -2.97 -6.00
CA GLN A 271 19.11 -1.92 -5.80
C GLN A 271 18.44 -0.55 -5.61
N ARG A 272 17.37 -0.26 -6.36
CA ARG A 272 16.72 1.05 -6.39
C ARG A 272 15.23 0.94 -6.74
N VAL A 273 14.41 1.83 -6.17
CA VAL A 273 12.99 2.00 -6.53
C VAL A 273 12.74 3.45 -6.91
N TRP A 274 12.01 3.69 -8.01
CA TRP A 274 11.63 5.03 -8.46
C TRP A 274 10.20 5.07 -9.00
N TYR A 275 9.61 6.27 -9.08
CA TYR A 275 8.30 6.45 -9.71
C TYR A 275 8.44 6.51 -11.23
N ILE A 276 7.49 5.91 -11.94
CA ILE A 276 7.37 5.99 -13.39
C ILE A 276 5.98 6.50 -13.80
N ASN A 277 5.93 7.18 -14.93
CA ASN A 277 4.66 7.47 -15.60
C ASN A 277 4.11 6.19 -16.28
N PRO A 278 2.86 6.20 -16.79
CA PRO A 278 2.30 5.05 -17.50
C PRO A 278 3.13 4.58 -18.71
N TYR A 279 4.01 5.44 -19.26
CA TYR A 279 4.87 5.15 -20.40
C TYR A 279 6.25 4.57 -20.00
N GLY A 280 6.51 4.38 -18.70
CA GLY A 280 7.78 3.82 -18.20
C GLY A 280 8.89 4.82 -17.95
N GLN A 281 8.64 6.11 -18.13
CA GLN A 281 9.66 7.14 -17.90
C GLN A 281 9.73 7.47 -16.40
N GLU A 282 10.95 7.61 -15.86
CA GLU A 282 11.17 8.04 -14.48
C GLU A 282 10.55 9.44 -14.26
N ILE A 283 9.78 9.55 -13.19
CA ILE A 283 9.20 10.82 -12.71
C ILE A 283 9.58 11.03 -11.24
N ARG A 284 9.64 12.30 -10.82
CA ARG A 284 9.97 12.68 -9.44
C ARG A 284 8.85 13.53 -8.84
N PRO A 285 7.72 12.91 -8.48
CA PRO A 285 6.58 13.67 -7.99
C PRO A 285 6.89 14.30 -6.62
N PRO A 286 6.36 15.51 -6.33
CA PRO A 286 6.44 16.10 -5.00
C PRO A 286 5.67 15.27 -3.98
N ALA A 287 6.23 15.17 -2.76
CA ALA A 287 5.47 14.70 -1.62
C ALA A 287 4.27 15.61 -1.34
N ASN A 288 3.21 15.07 -0.75
CA ASN A 288 2.08 15.86 -0.28
C ASN A 288 2.55 16.96 0.70
N SER A 289 2.18 18.21 0.47
CA SER A 289 2.58 19.33 1.34
C SER A 289 2.12 19.14 2.79
N LYS A 290 0.96 18.49 3.02
CA LYS A 290 0.46 18.17 4.36
C LYS A 290 1.33 17.12 5.05
N SER A 291 1.88 16.14 4.34
CA SER A 291 2.78 15.15 4.95
C SER A 291 4.13 15.76 5.30
N LEU A 292 4.67 16.62 4.42
CA LEU A 292 5.88 17.40 4.72
C LEU A 292 5.69 18.31 5.93
N ALA A 293 4.57 19.04 6.01
CA ALA A 293 4.25 19.88 7.16
C ALA A 293 4.13 19.07 8.46
N ALA A 294 3.44 17.92 8.41
CA ALA A 294 3.31 17.02 9.54
C ALA A 294 4.68 16.55 10.05
N ILE A 295 5.58 16.14 9.16
CA ILE A 295 6.95 15.72 9.51
C ILE A 295 7.74 16.87 10.14
N ARG A 296 7.68 18.07 9.57
CA ARG A 296 8.38 19.25 10.14
C ARG A 296 7.89 19.59 11.54
N SER A 297 6.61 19.38 11.83
CA SER A 297 6.01 19.63 13.14
C SER A 297 6.15 18.47 14.14
N ALA A 298 6.51 17.28 13.66
CA ALA A 298 6.52 16.08 14.48
C ALA A 298 7.74 16.03 15.41
N GLU A 299 7.52 15.63 16.65
CA GLU A 299 8.61 15.32 17.58
C GLU A 299 9.23 13.95 17.26
N THR A 300 8.39 12.97 16.92
CA THR A 300 8.78 11.58 16.65
C THR A 300 8.25 11.12 15.31
N LEU A 301 9.14 10.65 14.43
CA LEU A 301 8.83 9.93 13.20
C LEU A 301 9.00 8.43 13.44
N VAL A 302 8.03 7.63 12.98
CA VAL A 302 8.10 6.17 13.07
C VAL A 302 8.01 5.58 11.66
N TYR A 303 9.06 4.89 11.23
CA TYR A 303 9.00 3.99 10.09
C TYR A 303 8.38 2.68 10.58
N SER A 304 7.09 2.53 10.35
CA SER A 304 6.30 1.38 10.77
C SER A 304 6.71 0.10 10.02
N ILE A 305 6.31 -1.04 10.57
CA ILE A 305 6.37 -2.35 9.91
C ILE A 305 5.61 -2.30 8.58
N GLY A 306 6.23 -2.84 7.54
CA GLY A 306 5.71 -2.90 6.17
C GLY A 306 6.82 -3.28 5.19
N SER A 307 6.46 -3.74 3.99
CA SER A 307 7.47 -4.15 3.01
C SER A 307 8.37 -2.98 2.63
N LEU A 308 9.68 -3.20 2.71
CA LEU A 308 10.67 -2.13 2.59
C LEU A 308 10.56 -1.38 1.26
N TYR A 309 10.56 -2.12 0.14
CA TYR A 309 10.63 -1.55 -1.20
C TYR A 309 9.29 -1.13 -1.78
N THR A 310 8.19 -1.72 -1.34
CA THR A 310 6.84 -1.44 -1.89
C THR A 310 5.91 -0.70 -0.93
N SER A 311 6.28 -0.51 0.34
CA SER A 311 5.48 0.28 1.31
C SER A 311 6.25 1.47 1.88
N ILE A 312 7.47 1.25 2.39
CA ILE A 312 8.24 2.29 3.09
C ILE A 312 8.94 3.21 2.09
N ILE A 313 9.80 2.64 1.22
CA ILE A 313 10.61 3.41 0.27
C ILE A 313 9.78 4.29 -0.67
N PRO A 314 8.63 3.85 -1.24
CA PRO A 314 7.82 4.71 -2.10
C PRO A 314 7.33 5.98 -1.40
N CYS A 315 7.15 5.97 -0.08
CA CYS A 315 6.82 7.17 0.69
C CYS A 315 8.02 8.10 0.87
N LEU A 316 9.25 7.57 0.84
CA LEU A 316 10.50 8.29 1.15
C LEU A 316 11.19 8.90 -0.06
N ILE A 317 11.07 8.29 -1.24
CA ILE A 317 11.68 8.80 -2.48
C ILE A 317 10.99 10.05 -3.05
N LEU A 318 9.84 10.43 -2.48
CA LEU A 318 9.06 11.59 -2.91
C LEU A 318 9.80 12.90 -2.64
N ARG A 319 9.82 13.79 -3.64
CA ARG A 319 10.66 14.99 -3.58
C ARG A 319 10.37 15.82 -2.32
N GLY A 320 11.45 16.13 -1.59
CA GLY A 320 11.44 16.92 -0.37
C GLY A 320 11.30 16.12 0.93
N MET A 321 11.03 14.81 0.86
CA MET A 321 10.81 13.98 2.03
C MET A 321 12.08 13.80 2.88
N GLY A 322 13.19 13.41 2.25
CA GLY A 322 14.46 13.20 2.95
C GLY A 322 15.03 14.48 3.56
N GLU A 323 14.87 15.62 2.90
CA GLU A 323 15.27 16.92 3.48
C GLU A 323 14.42 17.26 4.72
N ALA A 324 13.10 17.07 4.64
CA ALA A 324 12.20 17.29 5.77
C ALA A 324 12.53 16.37 6.95
N ILE A 325 12.82 15.09 6.68
CA ILE A 325 13.20 14.13 7.72
C ILE A 325 14.54 14.52 8.34
N ALA A 326 15.59 14.78 7.55
CA ALA A 326 16.93 15.06 8.07
C ALA A 326 16.97 16.28 9.01
N THR A 327 16.18 17.31 8.69
CA THR A 327 16.14 18.59 9.41
C THR A 327 15.11 18.64 10.54
N SER A 328 14.21 17.66 10.64
CA SER A 328 13.10 17.64 11.59
C SER A 328 13.13 16.37 12.46
N CYS A 329 12.19 16.26 13.40
CA CYS A 329 12.01 15.14 14.33
C CYS A 329 13.21 14.87 15.24
N LYS A 330 12.97 15.00 16.55
CA LYS A 330 13.93 14.64 17.59
C LYS A 330 14.20 13.13 17.60
N HIS A 331 13.14 12.34 17.45
CA HIS A 331 13.21 10.89 17.42
C HIS A 331 12.76 10.38 16.05
N LYS A 332 13.55 9.48 15.47
CA LYS A 332 13.31 8.80 14.19
C LYS A 332 13.48 7.31 14.40
N VAL A 333 12.37 6.59 14.52
CA VAL A 333 12.32 5.21 15.01
C VAL A 333 12.02 4.29 13.84
N LEU A 334 12.94 3.37 13.53
CA LEU A 334 12.71 2.28 12.58
C LEU A 334 12.23 1.04 13.33
N ILE A 335 11.07 0.52 12.95
CA ILE A 335 10.59 -0.78 13.44
C ILE A 335 10.87 -1.82 12.35
N LEU A 336 11.76 -2.76 12.63
CA LEU A 336 12.13 -3.81 11.66
C LEU A 336 10.98 -4.81 11.47
N ASN A 337 10.93 -5.42 10.30
CA ASN A 337 9.92 -6.43 9.98
C ASN A 337 10.14 -7.71 10.80
N GLY A 338 9.03 -8.35 11.15
CA GLY A 338 9.01 -9.61 11.89
C GLY A 338 9.25 -10.86 11.04
N SER A 339 9.43 -10.68 9.73
CA SER A 339 9.84 -11.69 8.77
C SER A 339 10.53 -10.99 7.59
N PHE A 340 11.38 -11.69 6.85
CA PHE A 340 11.89 -11.19 5.58
C PHE A 340 10.75 -11.06 4.54
N ASP A 341 10.77 -9.95 3.79
CA ASP A 341 9.97 -9.81 2.57
C ASP A 341 10.69 -10.46 1.39
N ARG A 342 9.95 -11.05 0.46
CA ARG A 342 10.53 -11.65 -0.77
C ARG A 342 11.25 -10.64 -1.69
N GLU A 343 10.91 -9.36 -1.55
CA GLU A 343 11.49 -8.23 -2.30
C GLU A 343 12.98 -7.99 -1.97
N ILE A 344 13.46 -8.62 -0.89
CA ILE A 344 14.81 -8.49 -0.38
C ILE A 344 15.82 -9.36 -1.17
N GLY A 345 15.30 -10.16 -2.13
CA GLY A 345 16.06 -10.97 -3.08
C GLY A 345 16.46 -12.34 -2.50
N PRO A 346 17.22 -13.13 -3.27
CA PRO A 346 17.44 -14.53 -2.94
C PRO A 346 18.46 -14.70 -1.82
N GLY A 347 18.15 -15.59 -0.88
CA GLY A 347 19.02 -15.93 0.27
C GLY A 347 19.03 -14.89 1.40
N THR A 348 18.74 -15.34 2.62
CA THR A 348 18.55 -14.53 3.84
C THR A 348 19.85 -13.96 4.44
N THR A 349 20.49 -13.02 3.73
CA THR A 349 21.66 -12.27 4.28
C THR A 349 21.40 -10.78 4.46
N PHE A 350 20.16 -10.31 4.28
CA PHE A 350 19.83 -8.90 4.44
C PHE A 350 19.76 -8.51 5.92
N THR A 351 20.59 -7.55 6.30
CA THR A 351 20.76 -7.14 7.69
C THR A 351 19.95 -5.88 7.98
N ALA A 352 19.78 -5.55 9.27
CA ALA A 352 19.22 -4.27 9.67
C ALA A 352 20.03 -3.07 9.13
N LEU A 353 21.33 -3.23 8.87
CA LEU A 353 22.15 -2.19 8.27
C LEU A 353 21.74 -1.93 6.82
N ASP A 354 21.40 -2.99 6.08
CA ASP A 354 20.91 -2.87 4.70
C ASP A 354 19.54 -2.16 4.64
N PHE A 355 18.67 -2.40 5.62
CA PHE A 355 17.42 -1.65 5.79
C PHE A 355 17.70 -0.14 5.96
N ILE A 356 18.61 0.21 6.86
CA ILE A 356 18.98 1.62 7.10
C ILE A 356 19.60 2.23 5.85
N LYS A 357 20.51 1.52 5.18
CA LYS A 357 21.14 1.96 3.94
C LYS A 357 20.10 2.26 2.87
N ALA A 358 19.14 1.36 2.66
CA ALA A 358 18.08 1.55 1.67
C ALA A 358 17.18 2.77 1.99
N ILE A 359 16.83 2.96 3.27
CA ILE A 359 16.05 4.14 3.72
C ILE A 359 16.83 5.44 3.51
N VAL A 360 18.12 5.46 3.85
CA VAL A 360 18.97 6.64 3.70
C VAL A 360 19.15 6.96 2.22
N SER A 361 19.46 5.97 1.37
CA SER A 361 19.53 6.16 -0.08
C SER A 361 18.23 6.74 -0.64
N ALA A 362 17.07 6.19 -0.27
CA ALA A 362 15.77 6.71 -0.69
C ALA A 362 15.56 8.18 -0.26
N CYS A 363 15.97 8.53 0.96
CA CYS A 363 15.90 9.91 1.44
C CYS A 363 16.85 10.84 0.68
N ILE A 364 18.06 10.40 0.31
CA ILE A 364 18.99 11.19 -0.50
C ILE A 364 18.46 11.37 -1.93
N GLU A 365 17.92 10.33 -2.54
CA GLU A 365 17.28 10.40 -3.87
C GLU A 365 16.12 11.40 -3.91
N SER A 366 15.35 11.50 -2.83
CA SER A 366 14.27 12.48 -2.70
C SER A 366 14.75 13.95 -2.72
N ARG A 367 16.05 14.18 -2.51
CA ARG A 367 16.71 15.50 -2.60
C ARG A 367 17.21 15.79 -4.02
N GLY A 368 17.03 14.84 -4.94
CA GLY A 368 17.43 14.95 -6.34
C GLY A 368 18.81 14.42 -6.66
N ILE A 369 19.52 13.84 -5.69
CA ILE A 369 20.87 13.27 -5.86
C ILE A 369 20.73 11.75 -5.99
N ILE A 370 21.11 11.20 -7.13
CA ILE A 370 21.00 9.76 -7.41
C ILE A 370 22.34 9.04 -7.33
N ALA A 371 22.32 7.71 -7.20
CA ALA A 371 23.53 6.90 -7.20
C ALA A 371 24.37 7.15 -8.47
N GLY A 372 25.67 7.39 -8.29
CA GLY A 372 26.61 7.73 -9.36
C GLY A 372 26.82 9.24 -9.56
N GLU A 373 25.99 10.10 -8.96
CA GLU A 373 26.24 11.54 -8.95
C GLU A 373 27.23 11.96 -7.85
N PRO A 374 28.00 13.03 -8.07
CA PRO A 374 28.95 13.53 -7.08
C PRO A 374 28.24 13.91 -5.78
N GLY A 375 28.73 13.36 -4.67
CA GLY A 375 28.18 13.60 -3.33
C GLY A 375 27.19 12.54 -2.85
N PHE A 376 26.68 11.65 -3.71
CA PHE A 376 25.77 10.57 -3.28
C PHE A 376 26.45 9.66 -2.25
N GLU A 377 27.65 9.18 -2.52
CA GLU A 377 28.40 8.28 -1.63
C GLU A 377 28.73 8.95 -0.29
N GLN A 378 29.05 10.25 -0.31
CA GLN A 378 29.33 11.00 0.90
C GLN A 378 28.07 11.18 1.76
N LEU A 379 26.93 11.45 1.13
CA LEU A 379 25.64 11.66 1.82
C LEU A 379 24.97 10.36 2.25
N THR A 380 25.37 9.23 1.67
CA THR A 380 24.91 7.88 2.04
C THR A 380 25.93 7.12 2.89
N ALA A 381 27.00 7.78 3.34
CA ALA A 381 27.98 7.22 4.27
C ALA A 381 27.33 6.86 5.61
N GLU A 382 27.85 5.82 6.28
CA GLU A 382 27.28 5.33 7.54
C GLU A 382 27.24 6.41 8.65
N THR A 383 28.15 7.38 8.60
CA THR A 383 28.19 8.54 9.52
C THR A 383 26.93 9.41 9.44
N GLU A 384 26.23 9.39 8.31
CA GLU A 384 25.03 10.19 8.06
C GLU A 384 23.75 9.49 8.50
N TYR A 385 23.80 8.19 8.80
CA TYR A 385 22.60 7.38 9.11
C TYR A 385 21.81 7.93 10.29
N LYS A 386 22.48 8.48 11.30
CA LYS A 386 21.87 9.08 12.49
C LYS A 386 20.92 10.24 12.16
N LYS A 387 21.12 10.94 11.03
CA LYS A 387 20.24 12.04 10.60
C LYS A 387 18.85 11.53 10.21
N TYR A 388 18.75 10.28 9.75
CA TYR A 388 17.51 9.68 9.25
C TYR A 388 16.90 8.67 10.22
N ILE A 389 17.72 7.99 11.02
CA ILE A 389 17.30 6.96 11.96
C ILE A 389 18.09 7.12 13.25
N THR A 390 17.37 7.24 14.38
CA THR A 390 17.95 7.43 15.71
C THR A 390 17.77 6.20 16.60
N HIS A 391 16.67 5.46 16.41
CA HIS A 391 16.34 4.28 17.19
C HIS A 391 15.90 3.15 16.25
N VAL A 392 16.26 1.91 16.56
CA VAL A 392 15.87 0.70 15.86
C VAL A 392 15.19 -0.24 16.85
N LEU A 393 13.93 -0.56 16.60
CA LEU A 393 13.17 -1.57 17.34
C LEU A 393 13.17 -2.86 16.54
N TYR A 394 13.58 -3.95 17.18
CA TYR A 394 13.77 -5.23 16.50
C TYR A 394 13.31 -6.43 17.32
N LEU A 395 13.07 -7.54 16.62
CA LEU A 395 12.80 -8.86 17.18
C LEU A 395 14.04 -9.74 17.00
N GLU A 396 14.19 -10.76 17.84
CA GLU A 396 15.20 -11.81 17.67
C GLU A 396 14.55 -13.11 17.20
N GLY A 397 15.20 -13.78 16.25
CA GLY A 397 14.73 -15.03 15.63
C GLY A 397 15.54 -15.34 14.36
N ASP A 398 15.28 -16.50 13.78
CA ASP A 398 16.01 -16.95 12.57
C ASP A 398 15.49 -16.28 11.30
N ASP A 399 14.19 -15.98 11.24
CA ASP A 399 13.51 -15.38 10.07
C ASP A 399 13.44 -13.84 10.11
N VAL A 400 14.17 -13.19 11.01
CA VAL A 400 14.16 -11.72 11.18
C VAL A 400 15.50 -11.10 10.82
N PRO A 401 15.53 -9.83 10.38
CA PRO A 401 16.77 -9.14 10.03
C PRO A 401 17.75 -9.12 11.22
N LYS A 402 18.98 -9.58 10.99
CA LYS A 402 20.03 -9.57 12.01
C LYS A 402 20.46 -8.15 12.34
N VAL A 403 20.64 -7.88 13.63
CA VAL A 403 20.99 -6.57 14.18
C VAL A 403 22.36 -6.66 14.84
N ASP A 404 23.31 -5.86 14.37
CA ASP A 404 24.61 -5.65 15.04
C ASP A 404 24.51 -4.42 15.96
N THR A 405 24.25 -4.67 17.23
CA THR A 405 24.07 -3.62 18.24
C THR A 405 25.37 -2.85 18.52
N ALA A 406 26.53 -3.47 18.37
CA ALA A 406 27.82 -2.82 18.58
C ALA A 406 28.10 -1.81 17.46
N LYS A 407 27.85 -2.21 16.21
CA LYS A 407 27.94 -1.31 15.05
C LYS A 407 26.93 -0.17 15.13
N PHE A 408 25.69 -0.42 15.51
CA PHE A 408 24.72 0.67 15.64
C PHE A 408 25.06 1.66 16.76
N LYS A 409 25.62 1.18 17.87
CA LYS A 409 26.09 2.05 18.95
C LYS A 409 27.24 2.96 18.50
N SER A 410 28.17 2.49 17.68
CA SER A 410 29.26 3.33 17.14
C SER A 410 28.75 4.39 16.17
N LEU A 411 27.68 4.10 15.42
CA LEU A 411 26.97 5.07 14.57
C LEU A 411 26.04 6.01 15.36
N GLY A 412 25.93 5.82 16.69
CA GLY A 412 25.10 6.64 17.56
C GLY A 412 23.59 6.39 17.39
N ILE A 413 23.22 5.18 16.95
CA ILE A 413 21.85 4.67 16.81
C ILE A 413 21.54 3.74 17.98
N GLU A 414 20.43 3.97 18.66
CA GLU A 414 20.00 3.12 19.79
C GLU A 414 19.18 1.93 19.29
N CYS A 415 19.47 0.72 19.79
CA CYS A 415 18.76 -0.50 19.38
C CYS A 415 18.07 -1.13 20.57
N TRP A 416 16.75 -1.33 20.45
CA TRP A 416 15.94 -1.88 21.54
C TRP A 416 15.27 -3.16 21.06
N ARG A 417 15.54 -4.24 21.77
CA ARG A 417 14.92 -5.54 21.54
C ARG A 417 13.52 -5.56 22.13
N ILE A 418 12.54 -5.96 21.34
CA ILE A 418 11.16 -6.14 21.79
C ILE A 418 10.83 -7.64 21.81
N ALA A 419 10.03 -8.07 22.78
CA ALA A 419 9.53 -9.43 22.81
C ALA A 419 8.57 -9.66 21.64
N GLY A 420 8.71 -10.82 20.99
CA GLY A 420 7.83 -11.24 19.90
C GLY A 420 7.15 -12.57 20.23
N LYS A 421 5.96 -12.77 19.68
CA LYS A 421 5.28 -14.07 19.65
C LYS A 421 5.47 -14.70 18.28
N LYS A 422 5.82 -15.99 18.22
CA LYS A 422 5.84 -16.71 16.94
C LYS A 422 4.44 -16.67 16.34
N ASN A 423 4.37 -16.41 15.04
CA ASN A 423 3.11 -16.39 14.32
C ASN A 423 2.49 -17.81 14.32
N GLU A 424 1.17 -17.92 14.40
CA GLU A 424 0.45 -19.22 14.44
C GLU A 424 0.75 -20.09 13.21
N LYS A 425 1.20 -19.46 12.11
CA LYS A 425 1.59 -20.10 10.84
C LYS A 425 3.08 -20.45 10.74
N GLY A 426 3.87 -20.31 11.81
CA GLY A 426 5.28 -20.73 11.87
C GLY A 426 6.30 -19.85 11.11
N ARG A 427 5.89 -18.98 10.18
CA ARG A 427 6.77 -17.99 9.54
C ARG A 427 6.78 -16.66 10.31
N GLY A 428 7.94 -16.29 10.84
CA GLY A 428 8.19 -14.99 11.46
C GLY A 428 7.63 -14.78 12.88
N CYS A 429 7.90 -13.60 13.42
CA CYS A 429 7.55 -13.16 14.76
C CYS A 429 6.67 -11.90 14.72
N LEU A 430 5.62 -11.85 15.54
CA LEU A 430 4.78 -10.66 15.74
C LEU A 430 5.24 -9.91 16.99
N PHE A 431 5.31 -8.59 16.92
CA PHE A 431 5.62 -7.76 18.09
C PHE A 431 4.53 -7.88 19.15
N GLU A 432 4.95 -7.98 20.41
CA GLU A 432 4.03 -7.81 21.52
C GLU A 432 3.60 -6.33 21.61
N MET A 433 2.29 -6.07 21.50
CA MET A 433 1.75 -4.71 21.43
C MET A 433 2.05 -3.88 22.68
N SER A 434 2.01 -4.49 23.86
CA SER A 434 2.33 -3.83 25.14
C SER A 434 3.80 -3.42 25.20
N GLY A 435 4.72 -4.31 24.82
CA GLY A 435 6.15 -4.06 24.78
C GLY A 435 6.53 -2.98 23.76
N LEU A 436 5.95 -3.05 22.56
CA LEU A 436 6.17 -2.04 21.51
C LEU A 436 5.64 -0.66 21.94
N GLY A 437 4.45 -0.61 22.55
CA GLY A 437 3.87 0.63 23.08
C GLY A 437 4.73 1.27 24.17
N GLN A 438 5.19 0.46 25.14
CA GLN A 438 6.09 0.93 26.19
C GLN A 438 7.41 1.47 25.65
N ALA A 439 8.00 0.79 24.65
CA ALA A 439 9.23 1.25 24.01
C ALA A 439 9.04 2.62 23.35
N LEU A 440 7.95 2.80 22.58
CA LEU A 440 7.64 4.08 21.95
C LEU A 440 7.37 5.18 22.97
N ASP A 441 6.67 4.89 24.07
CA ASP A 441 6.41 5.87 25.13
C ASP A 441 7.69 6.31 25.85
N MET A 442 8.63 5.38 26.07
CA MET A 442 9.94 5.69 26.65
C MET A 442 10.78 6.55 25.71
N ILE A 443 10.81 6.26 24.40
CA ILE A 443 11.51 7.09 23.40
C ILE A 443 10.93 8.51 23.36
N ARG A 444 9.59 8.63 23.41
CA ARG A 444 8.90 9.93 23.46
C ARG A 444 9.12 10.69 24.78
N GLY A 445 9.73 10.07 25.79
CA GLY A 445 9.97 10.71 27.08
C GLY A 445 8.72 10.90 27.95
N ARG A 446 7.62 10.17 27.68
CA ARG A 446 6.47 10.14 28.61
C ARG A 446 6.88 9.34 29.85
N LYS A 447 7.11 10.03 30.97
CA LYS A 447 7.27 9.40 32.30
C LYS A 447 6.10 8.46 32.53
N ARG A 448 6.40 7.20 32.92
CA ARG A 448 5.44 6.20 33.40
C ARG A 448 4.38 6.88 34.28
N SER A 449 3.11 6.60 34.03
CA SER A 449 2.03 6.97 34.94
C SER A 449 2.34 6.41 36.34
N PRO A 450 1.99 7.09 37.44
CA PRO A 450 2.40 6.72 38.80
C PRO A 450 1.91 5.34 39.27
N LYS A 451 0.99 4.70 38.54
CA LYS A 451 0.32 3.45 38.96
C LYS A 451 1.20 2.18 38.89
N GLN A 452 2.42 2.24 38.36
CA GLN A 452 3.32 1.08 38.30
C GLN A 452 4.50 1.10 39.29
N ARG A 453 4.54 2.04 40.24
CA ARG A 453 5.49 1.96 41.37
C ARG A 453 4.83 1.30 42.59
N ARG A 454 4.69 -0.03 42.56
CA ARG A 454 4.75 -0.93 43.74
C ARG A 454 4.44 -2.37 43.35
N SER A 455 5.48 -3.17 43.18
CA SER A 455 5.53 -4.59 43.60
C SER A 455 6.94 -5.13 43.35
N THR A 456 7.88 -4.68 44.19
CA THR A 456 9.11 -5.41 44.49
C THR A 456 9.34 -5.16 45.97
N VAL A 457 8.68 -5.95 46.80
CA VAL A 457 9.04 -6.08 48.22
C VAL A 457 9.60 -7.49 48.36
N ASP A 458 10.91 -7.52 48.56
CA ASP A 458 11.72 -8.53 49.24
C ASP A 458 11.25 -9.99 49.20
N SER A 459 11.88 -10.76 48.30
CA SER A 459 11.99 -12.22 48.42
C SER A 459 13.45 -12.65 48.33
N THR A 460 14.29 -12.09 49.22
CA THR A 460 15.67 -12.54 49.43
C THR A 460 16.08 -12.35 50.89
N ARG A 461 15.54 -13.21 51.76
CA ARG A 461 16.22 -13.59 53.01
C ARG A 461 15.68 -14.93 53.52
N MET A 462 16.36 -16.00 53.12
CA MET A 462 16.34 -17.27 53.82
C MET A 462 17.71 -17.51 54.47
N GLN A 463 17.68 -18.17 55.64
CA GLN A 463 18.77 -18.65 56.52
C GLN A 463 19.26 -17.61 57.54
N PHE A 464 18.99 -17.75 58.85
CA PHE A 464 19.55 -18.72 59.79
C PHE A 464 18.67 -18.81 61.08
N LEU A 465 18.61 -20.01 61.67
CA LEU A 465 18.00 -20.44 62.96
C LEU A 465 18.65 -19.76 64.21
N PRO A 466 18.12 -19.81 65.47
CA PRO A 466 17.43 -20.97 66.07
C PRO A 466 16.24 -20.73 67.04
N VAL A 467 15.57 -21.87 67.28
CA VAL A 467 14.70 -22.31 68.38
C VAL A 467 14.89 -21.59 69.73
N LEU A 468 13.79 -21.25 70.42
CA LEU A 468 13.54 -21.54 71.85
C LEU A 468 12.11 -21.17 72.30
N GLU A 469 11.42 -22.20 72.77
CA GLU A 469 10.37 -22.32 73.80
C GLU A 469 9.73 -21.05 74.42
N ALA A 470 8.40 -20.97 74.38
CA ALA A 470 7.49 -21.34 75.49
C ALA A 470 6.02 -21.18 75.06
#